data_AF-A0A1V5C9B6-F1
#
_entry.id   AF-A0A1V5C9B6-F1
#
_cell.length_a   1.000
_cell.length_b   1.000
_cell.length_c   1.000
_cell.angle_alpha   90.00
_cell.angle_beta   90.00
_cell.angle_gamma   90.00
#
_symmetry.space_group_name_H-M   'P 1'
#
loop_
_entity.id
_entity.type
_entity.pdbx_description
1 polymer ?
#
loop_
_entity_poly.entity_id
_entity_poly.type
_entity_poly.pdbx_seq_one_letter_code
_entity_poly.pdbx_strand_id
1 'polypeptide(L)'
;MKIYFAHPAFTDTQRAFKARFLNEFEAALKKRCANKGTGVPAIIDPFDYSPTIEKDPQYKERFSRSVASLCCRLLRDCFLVVAVADDHDNGVAFELGFAHALNIPAITVSEGGAADETNAMLFGTSEARISHVLEHERMAVLADMVYGFSMCAG
;
A
#
# COMPACT_ATOMS: atom_id res chain seq x y z
N MET A 1 5.80 -10.27 10.28
CA MET A 1 4.67 -10.02 9.36
C MET A 1 5.04 -8.87 8.44
N LYS A 2 4.64 -8.91 7.16
CA LYS A 2 4.98 -7.90 6.14
C LYS A 2 3.72 -7.29 5.54
N ILE A 3 3.68 -5.97 5.41
CA ILE A 3 2.63 -5.21 4.73
C ILE A 3 3.19 -4.76 3.40
N TYR A 4 2.51 -5.04 2.29
CA TYR A 4 2.87 -4.49 0.99
C TYR A 4 2.28 -3.08 0.87
N PHE A 5 3.10 -2.07 0.61
CA PHE A 5 2.64 -0.70 0.39
C PHE A 5 2.57 -0.42 -1.11
N ALA A 6 1.36 -0.54 -1.66
CA ALA A 6 1.08 -0.22 -3.07
C ALA A 6 0.82 1.28 -3.19
N HIS A 7 1.68 2.01 -3.91
CA HIS A 7 1.53 3.45 -4.05
C HIS A 7 2.22 3.97 -5.32
N PRO A 8 1.76 5.10 -5.85
CA PRO A 8 2.48 5.84 -6.88
C PRO A 8 3.66 6.63 -6.27
N ALA A 9 4.71 6.89 -7.04
CA ALA A 9 5.83 7.76 -6.61
C ALA A 9 6.50 8.51 -7.77
N PHE A 10 5.73 8.81 -8.81
CA PHE A 10 6.23 9.32 -10.08
C PHE A 10 6.38 10.85 -10.07
N THR A 11 5.49 11.55 -9.37
CA THR A 11 5.52 13.01 -9.18
C THR A 11 6.13 13.41 -7.83
N ASP A 12 6.51 14.69 -7.67
CA ASP A 12 6.99 15.21 -6.39
C ASP A 12 5.90 15.19 -5.32
N THR A 13 4.65 15.47 -5.70
CA THR A 13 3.48 15.35 -4.81
C THR A 13 3.32 13.92 -4.30
N GLN A 14 3.38 12.92 -5.17
CA GLN A 14 3.29 11.51 -4.78
C GLN A 14 4.45 11.10 -3.87
N ARG A 15 5.68 11.56 -4.15
CA ARG A 15 6.85 11.31 -3.28
C ARG A 15 6.71 11.98 -1.90
N ALA A 16 6.20 13.20 -1.85
CA ALA A 16 5.97 13.92 -0.60
C ALA A 16 4.87 13.23 0.25
N PHE A 17 3.77 12.83 -0.40
CA PHE A 17 2.71 12.03 0.23
C PHE A 17 3.28 10.73 0.81
N LYS A 18 3.99 9.94 -0.02
CA LYS A 18 4.63 8.68 0.37
C LYS A 18 5.51 8.85 1.62
N ALA A 19 6.41 9.83 1.59
CA ALA A 19 7.36 10.06 2.68
C ALA A 19 6.63 10.43 3.99
N ARG A 20 5.61 11.29 3.91
CA ARG A 20 4.80 11.66 5.07
C ARG A 20 3.98 10.48 5.59
N PHE A 21 3.30 9.77 4.69
CA PHE A 21 2.51 8.58 5.00
C PHE A 21 3.33 7.53 5.74
N LEU A 22 4.48 7.12 5.19
CA LEU A 22 5.33 6.09 5.79
C LEU A 22 5.81 6.48 7.19
N ASN A 23 6.27 7.73 7.37
CA ASN A 23 6.71 8.23 8.67
C ASN A 23 5.59 8.18 9.72
N GLU A 24 4.41 8.68 9.38
CA GLU A 24 3.27 8.73 10.31
C GLU A 24 2.70 7.32 10.58
N PHE A 25 2.61 6.48 9.54
CA PHE A 25 2.08 5.14 9.65
C PHE A 25 3.00 4.22 10.45
N GLU A 26 4.31 4.28 10.24
CA GLU A 26 5.27 3.56 11.08
C GLU A 26 5.18 3.98 12.55
N ALA A 27 5.05 5.28 12.83
CA ALA A 27 4.91 5.79 14.19
C ALA A 27 3.63 5.26 14.84
N ALA A 28 2.51 5.24 14.10
CA ALA A 28 1.24 4.71 14.57
C ALA A 28 1.32 3.19 14.85
N LEU A 29 1.94 2.41 13.94
CA LEU A 29 2.16 0.97 14.14
C LEU A 29 3.04 0.70 15.36
N LYS A 30 4.17 1.42 15.53
CA LYS A 30 5.06 1.29 16.69
C LYS A 30 4.32 1.54 17.99
N LYS A 31 3.55 2.64 18.07
CA LYS A 31 2.72 2.97 19.24
C LYS A 31 1.68 1.89 19.52
N ARG A 32 0.98 1.40 18.49
CA ARG A 32 -0.04 0.37 18.62
C ARG A 32 0.53 -0.96 19.11
N CYS A 33 1.61 -1.43 18.50
CA CYS A 33 2.24 -2.70 18.85
C CYS A 33 2.89 -2.65 20.23
N ALA A 34 3.52 -1.54 20.62
CA ALA A 34 4.05 -1.34 21.96
C ALA A 34 2.96 -1.48 23.04
N ASN A 35 1.78 -0.89 22.80
CA ASN A 35 0.63 -0.99 23.71
C ASN A 35 0.04 -2.41 23.81
N LYS A 36 0.38 -3.31 22.89
CA LYS A 36 -0.16 -4.67 22.78
C LYS A 36 0.88 -5.79 22.97
N GLY A 37 2.16 -5.43 23.11
CA GLY A 37 3.25 -6.39 23.30
C GLY A 37 3.57 -7.24 22.06
N THR A 38 3.22 -6.78 20.85
CA THR A 38 3.45 -7.51 19.60
C THR A 38 4.61 -6.93 18.79
N GLY A 39 5.17 -7.72 17.87
CA GLY A 39 6.15 -7.23 16.91
C GLY A 39 5.53 -6.25 15.90
N VAL A 40 6.28 -5.20 15.53
CA VAL A 40 5.86 -4.24 14.50
C VAL A 40 5.99 -4.89 13.12
N PRO A 41 4.93 -4.92 12.29
CA PRO A 41 5.04 -5.41 10.92
C PRO A 41 6.04 -4.58 10.10
N ALA A 42 6.80 -5.24 9.23
CA ALA A 42 7.65 -4.54 8.27
C ALA A 42 6.78 -4.00 7.11
N ILE A 43 7.00 -2.76 6.71
CA ILE A 43 6.38 -2.18 5.51
C ILE A 43 7.32 -2.46 4.33
N ILE A 44 6.79 -3.08 3.28
CA ILE A 44 7.51 -3.38 2.04
C ILE A 44 7.09 -2.34 1.00
N ASP A 45 8.04 -1.45 0.70
CA ASP A 45 7.93 -0.44 -0.33
C ASP A 45 8.59 -0.94 -1.62
N PRO A 46 7.85 -1.18 -2.71
CA PRO A 46 8.42 -1.75 -3.93
C PRO A 46 9.51 -0.87 -4.57
N PHE A 47 9.50 0.44 -4.34
CA PHE A 47 10.52 1.35 -4.88
C PHE A 47 11.89 1.18 -4.21
N ASP A 48 11.97 0.53 -3.04
CA ASP A 48 13.25 0.21 -2.40
C ASP A 48 13.96 -0.98 -3.08
N TYR A 49 13.24 -1.75 -3.89
CA TYR A 49 13.73 -2.99 -4.51
C TYR A 49 13.90 -2.87 -6.03
N SER A 50 13.37 -1.82 -6.64
CA SER A 50 13.47 -1.58 -8.08
C SER A 50 13.87 -0.14 -8.37
N PRO A 51 14.84 0.11 -9.26
CA PRO A 51 15.08 1.46 -9.75
C PRO A 51 13.86 1.97 -10.52
N THR A 52 13.65 3.30 -10.50
CA THR A 52 12.60 3.94 -11.29
C THR A 52 12.93 3.85 -12.78
N ILE A 53 12.18 3.03 -13.51
CA ILE A 53 12.30 2.87 -14.96
C ILE A 53 11.40 3.85 -15.74
N GLU A 54 10.64 4.69 -15.04
CA GLU A 54 9.52 5.41 -15.65
C GLU A 54 9.90 6.49 -16.68
N LYS A 55 11.15 6.96 -16.66
CA LYS A 55 11.62 8.08 -17.48
C LYS A 55 12.25 7.68 -18.81
N ASP A 56 12.50 6.39 -19.04
CA ASP A 56 13.16 5.89 -20.25
C ASP A 56 12.32 4.75 -20.89
N PRO A 57 11.71 5.00 -22.07
CA PRO A 57 10.89 4.00 -22.77
C PRO A 57 11.62 2.70 -23.12
N GLN A 58 12.91 2.75 -23.47
CA GLN A 58 13.68 1.55 -23.81
C GLN A 58 13.96 0.71 -22.56
N TYR A 59 14.26 1.37 -21.43
CA TYR A 59 14.37 0.69 -20.15
C TYR A 59 13.03 0.12 -19.69
N LYS A 60 11.92 0.82 -19.87
CA LYS A 60 10.58 0.29 -19.58
C LYS A 60 10.33 -1.01 -20.33
N GLU A 61 10.51 -1.00 -21.65
CA GLU A 61 10.25 -2.18 -22.47
C GLU A 61 11.12 -3.36 -22.03
N ARG A 62 12.40 -3.10 -21.74
CA ARG A 62 13.37 -4.12 -21.35
C ARG A 62 13.13 -4.69 -19.95
N PHE A 63 12.76 -3.86 -18.98
CA PHE A 63 12.75 -4.25 -17.56
C PHE A 63 11.35 -4.36 -16.94
N SER A 64 10.29 -3.89 -17.62
CA SER A 64 8.91 -3.92 -17.09
C SER A 64 8.48 -5.30 -16.60
N ARG A 65 8.80 -6.37 -17.35
CA ARG A 65 8.49 -7.75 -16.92
C ARG A 65 9.19 -8.13 -15.61
N SER A 66 10.45 -7.75 -15.46
CA SER A 66 11.23 -8.02 -14.25
C SER A 66 10.70 -7.23 -13.06
N VAL A 67 10.31 -5.96 -13.27
CA VAL A 67 9.70 -5.12 -12.24
C VAL A 67 8.34 -5.68 -11.83
N ALA A 68 7.46 -6.00 -12.77
CA ALA A 68 6.16 -6.59 -12.47
C ALA A 68 6.30 -7.92 -11.71
N SER A 69 7.22 -8.79 -12.13
CA SER A 69 7.49 -10.06 -11.43
C SER A 69 8.06 -9.84 -10.03
N LEU A 70 8.89 -8.81 -9.83
CA LEU A 70 9.43 -8.43 -8.53
C LEU A 70 8.32 -7.95 -7.60
N CYS A 71 7.48 -7.01 -8.03
CA CYS A 71 6.35 -6.50 -7.25
C CYS A 71 5.39 -7.62 -6.85
N CYS A 72 5.01 -8.50 -7.80
CA CYS A 72 4.16 -9.65 -7.50
C CYS A 72 4.77 -10.60 -6.46
N ARG A 73 6.09 -10.81 -6.51
CA ARG A 73 6.80 -11.65 -5.53
C ARG A 73 6.84 -11.00 -4.15
N LEU A 74 7.15 -9.71 -4.08
CA LEU A 74 7.15 -8.95 -2.82
C LEU A 74 5.75 -8.97 -2.16
N LEU A 75 4.70 -8.74 -2.96
CA LEU A 75 3.31 -8.74 -2.51
C LEU A 75 2.89 -10.11 -1.97
N ARG A 76 3.24 -11.21 -2.65
CA ARG A 76 2.89 -12.59 -2.23
C ARG A 76 3.41 -12.95 -0.84
N ASP A 77 4.55 -12.38 -0.44
CA ASP A 77 5.15 -12.61 0.88
C ASP A 77 4.52 -11.75 1.99
N CYS A 78 3.53 -10.92 1.66
CA CYS A 78 2.84 -10.02 2.59
C CYS A 78 1.49 -10.60 3.01
N PHE A 79 1.08 -10.31 4.26
CA PHE A 79 -0.22 -10.76 4.78
C PHE A 79 -1.35 -9.75 4.50
N LEU A 80 -0.98 -8.53 4.12
CA LEU A 80 -1.88 -7.40 3.94
C LEU A 80 -1.30 -6.46 2.89
N VAL A 81 -2.16 -5.89 2.06
CA VAL A 81 -1.84 -4.75 1.19
C VAL A 81 -2.42 -3.48 1.80
N VAL A 82 -1.62 -2.42 1.87
CA VAL A 82 -2.10 -1.06 2.07
C VAL A 82 -1.87 -0.31 0.77
N ALA A 83 -2.95 0.10 0.10
CA ALA A 83 -2.90 0.64 -1.25
C ALA A 83 -3.36 2.09 -1.29
N VAL A 84 -2.56 2.99 -1.85
CA VAL A 84 -2.93 4.37 -2.09
C VAL A 84 -3.81 4.43 -3.34
N ALA A 85 -5.11 4.68 -3.16
CA ALA A 85 -5.98 5.03 -4.27
C ALA A 85 -5.65 6.45 -4.72
N ASP A 86 -5.06 6.54 -5.91
CA ASP A 86 -5.10 7.73 -6.74
C ASP A 86 -5.90 7.44 -8.02
N ASP A 87 -6.31 8.49 -8.71
CA ASP A 87 -7.17 8.47 -9.89
C ASP A 87 -6.44 8.10 -11.20
N HIS A 88 -5.13 7.83 -11.15
CA HIS A 88 -4.30 7.71 -12.35
C HIS A 88 -3.33 6.51 -12.37
N ASP A 89 -3.13 5.77 -11.27
CA ASP A 89 -2.17 4.66 -11.22
C ASP A 89 -2.80 3.28 -11.49
N ASN A 90 -2.69 2.85 -12.75
CA ASN A 90 -3.05 1.49 -13.16
C ASN A 90 -2.18 0.40 -12.50
N GLY A 91 -0.99 0.75 -12.00
CA GLY A 91 -0.09 -0.14 -11.29
C GLY A 91 -0.68 -0.58 -9.95
N VAL A 92 -1.15 0.36 -9.13
CA VAL A 92 -1.84 0.05 -7.86
C VAL A 92 -3.09 -0.79 -8.12
N ALA A 93 -3.85 -0.47 -9.18
CA ALA A 93 -5.04 -1.25 -9.53
C ALA A 93 -4.72 -2.70 -9.91
N PHE A 94 -3.62 -2.92 -10.65
CA PHE A 94 -3.13 -4.26 -10.97
C PHE A 94 -2.71 -5.01 -9.69
N GLU A 95 -1.99 -4.35 -8.79
CA GLU A 95 -1.54 -4.95 -7.53
C GLU A 95 -2.70 -5.35 -6.62
N LEU A 96 -3.74 -4.52 -6.53
CA LEU A 96 -4.97 -4.84 -5.80
C LEU A 96 -5.71 -6.03 -6.41
N GLY A 97 -5.84 -6.07 -7.74
CA GLY A 97 -6.43 -7.22 -8.44
C GLY A 97 -5.64 -8.51 -8.20
N PHE A 98 -4.32 -8.43 -8.20
CA PHE A 98 -3.45 -9.57 -7.91
C PHE A 98 -3.55 -10.03 -6.45
N ALA A 99 -3.60 -9.09 -5.50
CA ALA A 99 -3.81 -9.39 -4.08
C ALA A 99 -5.14 -10.10 -3.86
N HIS A 100 -6.22 -9.58 -4.46
CA HIS A 100 -7.54 -10.18 -4.41
C HIS A 100 -7.55 -11.61 -4.94
N ALA A 101 -6.89 -11.85 -6.09
CA ALA A 101 -6.78 -13.19 -6.67
C ALA A 101 -6.03 -14.20 -5.76
N LEU A 102 -5.18 -13.72 -4.86
CA LEU A 102 -4.45 -14.53 -3.87
C LEU A 102 -5.15 -14.60 -2.51
N ASN A 103 -6.33 -13.99 -2.35
CA ASN A 103 -7.02 -13.80 -1.06
C ASN A 103 -6.14 -13.07 -0.02
N ILE A 104 -5.30 -12.16 -0.47
CA ILE A 104 -4.54 -11.27 0.42
C ILE A 104 -5.43 -10.04 0.67
N PRO A 105 -5.82 -9.76 1.93
CA PRO A 105 -6.68 -8.63 2.23
C PRO A 105 -6.00 -7.32 1.87
N ALA A 106 -6.80 -6.32 1.49
CA ALA A 106 -6.32 -4.99 1.14
C ALA A 106 -7.10 -3.90 1.86
N ILE A 107 -6.38 -2.88 2.34
CA ILE A 107 -6.94 -1.62 2.81
C ILE A 107 -6.56 -0.54 1.82
N THR A 108 -7.54 0.15 1.27
CA THR A 108 -7.29 1.30 0.40
C THR A 108 -7.27 2.59 1.21
N VAL A 109 -6.31 3.46 0.93
CA VAL A 109 -6.14 4.76 1.58
C VAL A 109 -6.04 5.87 0.55
N SER A 110 -6.39 7.09 0.89
CA SER A 110 -6.24 8.23 -0.02
C SER A 110 -5.96 9.53 0.70
N GLU A 111 -5.32 10.48 0.01
CA GLU A 111 -5.08 11.82 0.53
C GLU A 111 -6.37 12.66 0.58
N GLY A 112 -7.26 12.50 -0.41
CA GLY A 112 -8.54 13.17 -0.50
C GLY A 112 -9.74 12.25 -0.24
N GLY A 113 -10.92 12.69 -0.68
CA GLY A 113 -12.17 11.93 -0.63
C GLY A 113 -12.26 10.88 -1.72
N ALA A 114 -11.37 9.88 -1.74
CA ALA A 114 -11.31 8.91 -2.85
C ALA A 114 -12.51 7.95 -2.95
N ALA A 115 -13.50 8.06 -2.06
CA ALA A 115 -14.71 7.22 -2.11
C ALA A 115 -15.58 7.51 -3.34
N ASP A 116 -15.52 8.72 -3.90
CA ASP A 116 -16.37 9.11 -5.04
C ASP A 116 -15.70 8.88 -6.41
N GLU A 117 -14.40 8.58 -6.45
CA GLU A 117 -13.60 8.50 -7.70
C GLU A 117 -12.96 7.12 -7.93
N THR A 118 -12.99 6.20 -6.97
CA THR A 118 -12.52 4.82 -7.20
C THR A 118 -13.53 4.01 -7.99
N ASN A 119 -13.07 3.30 -9.03
CA ASN A 119 -13.94 2.43 -9.80
C ASN A 119 -14.49 1.25 -8.97
N ALA A 120 -15.57 0.64 -9.43
CA ALA A 120 -16.24 -0.45 -8.71
C ALA A 120 -15.33 -1.66 -8.42
N MET A 121 -14.32 -1.91 -9.27
CA MET A 121 -13.38 -3.01 -9.07
C MET A 121 -12.45 -2.73 -7.89
N LEU A 122 -11.84 -1.54 -7.85
CA LEU A 122 -11.02 -1.08 -6.72
C LEU A 122 -11.83 -1.08 -5.43
N PHE A 123 -13.10 -0.69 -5.50
CA PHE A 123 -14.00 -0.77 -4.37
C PHE A 123 -14.26 -2.21 -3.91
N GLY A 124 -14.44 -3.14 -4.84
CA GLY A 124 -14.71 -4.56 -4.56
C GLY A 124 -13.50 -5.36 -4.09
N THR A 125 -12.27 -4.94 -4.41
CA THR A 125 -11.03 -5.62 -4.02
C THR A 125 -10.54 -5.28 -2.60
N SER A 126 -11.19 -4.34 -1.92
CA SER A 126 -10.70 -3.79 -0.65
C SER A 126 -11.64 -4.12 0.51
N GLU A 127 -11.05 -4.63 1.60
CA GLU A 127 -11.75 -4.99 2.83
C GLU A 127 -12.13 -3.75 3.66
N ALA A 128 -11.31 -2.70 3.56
CA ALA A 128 -11.56 -1.42 4.22
C ALA A 128 -11.02 -0.25 3.39
N ARG A 129 -11.55 0.95 3.67
CA ARG A 129 -11.18 2.20 3.01
C ARG A 129 -11.00 3.32 4.02
N ILE A 130 -9.95 4.11 3.86
CA ILE A 130 -9.68 5.30 4.68
C ILE A 130 -9.39 6.50 3.78
N SER A 131 -10.38 7.38 3.66
CA SER A 131 -10.20 8.68 3.00
C SER A 131 -9.47 9.66 3.92
N HIS A 132 -8.82 10.65 3.32
CA HIS A 132 -8.08 11.69 4.03
C HIS A 132 -7.08 11.14 5.05
N VAL A 133 -6.29 10.15 4.65
CA VAL A 133 -5.51 9.31 5.57
C VAL A 133 -4.45 10.09 6.38
N LEU A 134 -4.03 11.26 5.88
CA LEU A 134 -3.07 12.15 6.55
C LEU A 134 -3.73 13.14 7.54
N GLU A 135 -5.06 13.10 7.69
CA GLU A 135 -5.78 13.89 8.71
C GLU A 135 -5.70 13.23 10.09
N HIS A 136 -5.98 14.03 11.13
CA HIS A 136 -5.85 13.62 12.53
C HIS A 136 -6.56 12.29 12.81
N GLU A 137 -5.94 11.44 13.63
CA GLU A 137 -6.41 10.09 14.03
C GLU A 137 -6.52 9.01 12.94
N ARG A 138 -6.53 9.35 11.64
CA ARG A 138 -6.70 8.36 10.56
C ARG A 138 -5.57 7.32 10.52
N MET A 139 -4.34 7.74 10.80
CA MET A 139 -3.20 6.83 10.93
C MET A 139 -3.33 5.84 12.08
N ALA A 140 -3.93 6.26 13.20
CA ALA A 140 -4.19 5.38 14.32
C ALA A 140 -5.26 4.33 13.97
N VAL A 141 -6.32 4.76 13.26
CA VAL A 141 -7.36 3.85 12.73
C VAL A 141 -6.74 2.83 11.78
N LEU A 142 -5.88 3.26 10.85
CA LEU A 142 -5.18 2.34 9.94
C LEU A 142 -4.33 1.33 10.70
N ALA A 143 -3.55 1.78 11.69
CA ALA A 143 -2.73 0.91 12.52
C ALA A 143 -3.56 -0.11 13.33
N ASP A 144 -4.75 0.29 13.80
CA ASP A 144 -5.68 -0.61 14.49
C ASP A 144 -6.26 -1.66 13.53
N MET A 145 -6.63 -1.29 12.31
CA MET A 145 -7.09 -2.23 11.28
C MET A 145 -6.01 -3.25 10.92
N VAL A 146 -4.79 -2.77 10.66
CA VAL A 146 -3.62 -3.62 10.37
C VAL A 146 -3.35 -4.60 11.50
N TYR A 147 -3.42 -4.13 12.75
CA TYR A 147 -3.30 -5.01 13.91
C TYR A 147 -4.39 -6.08 13.92
N GLY A 148 -5.64 -5.72 13.61
CA GLY A 148 -6.75 -6.66 13.47
C GLY A 148 -6.45 -7.79 12.48
N PHE A 149 -6.02 -7.45 11.27
CA PHE A 149 -5.62 -8.44 10.27
C PHE A 149 -4.43 -9.31 10.72
N SER A 150 -3.48 -8.71 11.43
CA SER A 150 -2.29 -9.43 11.92
C SER A 150 -2.62 -10.51 12.94
N MET A 151 -3.72 -10.36 13.69
CA MET A 151 -4.21 -11.37 14.64
C MET A 151 -4.97 -12.51 13.95
N CYS A 152 -5.50 -12.29 12.75
CA CYS A 152 -6.22 -13.29 11.95
C CYS A 152 -5.30 -14.12 11.05
N ALA A 153 -4.05 -13.67 10.83
CA ALA A 153 -3.08 -14.31 9.96
C ALA A 153 -2.22 -15.39 10.67
N GLY A 154 -2.55 -15.73 11.93
CA GLY A 154 -1.84 -16.72 12.76
C GLY A 154 -2.53 -18.08 12.81
#